data_AF-A0A7W1TST7-F1
#
_entry.id   AF-A0A7W1TST7-F1
#
_cell.length_a   1.000
_cell.length_b   1.000
_cell.length_c   1.000
_cell.angle_alpha   90.00
_cell.angle_beta   90.00
_cell.angle_gamma   90.00
#
_symmetry.space_group_name_H-M   'P 1'
#
loop_
_entity.id
_entity.type
_entity.pdbx_description
1 polymer ?
#
loop_
_entity_poly.entity_id
_entity_poly.type
_entity_poly.pdbx_seq_one_letter_code
_entity_poly.pdbx_strand_id
1 'polypeptide(L)' 'AAVEAGMPAAAVTHVATAEEAASAASSRVQAGDVVLIKGSRGIGVDRVVAHLKAEAA' A
#
# COMPACT_ATOMS: atom_id res chain seq x y z
N ALA A 1 6.97 -7.88 11.86
CA ALA A 1 6.61 -6.51 12.28
C ALA A 1 5.11 -6.30 12.43
N ALA A 2 4.30 -6.12 11.36
CA ALA A 2 2.88 -5.75 11.50
C ALA A 2 2.03 -6.80 12.26
N VAL A 3 2.18 -8.08 11.91
CA VAL A 3 1.48 -9.19 12.60
C VAL A 3 1.94 -9.32 14.05
N GLU A 4 3.25 -9.25 14.29
CA GLU A 4 3.83 -9.30 15.65
C GLU A 4 3.37 -8.11 16.51
N ALA A 5 3.08 -6.96 15.89
CA ALA A 5 2.53 -5.78 16.55
C ALA A 5 1.00 -5.85 16.76
N GLY A 6 0.36 -6.98 16.41
CA GLY A 6 -1.05 -7.26 16.70
C GLY A 6 -2.01 -7.08 15.52
N MET A 7 -1.53 -6.80 14.30
CA MET A 7 -2.42 -6.81 13.14
C MET A 7 -2.85 -8.25 12.80
N PRO A 8 -4.14 -8.51 12.51
CA PRO A 8 -4.59 -9.81 12.02
C PRO A 8 -3.82 -10.19 10.76
N ALA A 9 -3.31 -11.42 10.69
CA ALA A 9 -2.56 -11.89 9.51
C ALA A 9 -3.38 -11.76 8.20
N ALA A 10 -4.69 -11.96 8.28
CA ALA A 10 -5.60 -11.79 7.14
C ALA A 10 -5.70 -10.33 6.63
N ALA A 11 -5.34 -9.34 7.45
CA ALA A 11 -5.29 -7.93 7.08
C ALA A 11 -3.92 -7.49 6.56
N VAL A 12 -2.92 -8.38 6.52
CA VAL A 12 -1.56 -8.08 6.05
C VAL A 12 -1.33 -8.80 4.73
N THR A 13 -1.01 -8.03 3.68
CA THR A 13 -0.56 -8.58 2.39
C THR A 13 0.92 -8.28 2.22
N HIS A 14 1.73 -9.32 2.07
CA HIS A 14 3.14 -9.19 1.74
C HIS A 14 3.32 -9.20 0.23
N VAL A 15 4.17 -8.30 -0.27
CA VAL A 15 4.54 -8.15 -1.68
C VAL A 15 6.03 -7.86 -1.77
N ALA A 16 6.64 -8.18 -2.92
CA ALA A 16 8.08 -8.05 -3.12
C ALA A 16 8.47 -6.67 -3.68
N THR A 17 7.57 -6.00 -4.40
CA THR A 17 7.87 -4.76 -5.14
C THR A 17 6.88 -3.63 -4.87
N ALA A 18 7.29 -2.40 -5.17
CA ALA A 18 6.42 -1.23 -5.06
C ALA A 18 5.27 -1.31 -6.08
N GLU A 19 5.51 -1.86 -7.26
CA GLU A 19 4.52 -2.07 -8.30
C GLU A 19 3.43 -3.08 -7.85
N GLU A 20 3.83 -4.19 -7.22
CA GLU A 20 2.88 -5.13 -6.60
C GLU A 20 2.10 -4.49 -5.46
N ALA A 21 2.75 -3.66 -4.63
CA ALA A 21 2.08 -2.94 -3.55
C ALA A 21 1.01 -1.99 -4.08
N ALA A 22 1.29 -1.29 -5.18
CA ALA A 22 0.36 -0.38 -5.83
C ALA A 22 -0.88 -1.13 -6.34
N SER A 23 -0.68 -2.22 -7.09
CA SER A 23 -1.80 -3.05 -7.58
C SER A 23 -2.63 -3.65 -6.44
N ALA A 24 -1.96 -4.16 -5.41
CA ALA A 24 -2.61 -4.72 -4.23
C ALA A 24 -3.41 -3.68 -3.44
N ALA A 25 -2.95 -2.43 -3.40
CA ALA A 25 -3.67 -1.33 -2.74
C ALA A 25 -4.86 -0.85 -3.59
N SER A 26 -4.70 -0.67 -4.91
CA SER A 26 -5.77 -0.18 -5.79
C SER A 26 -7.03 -1.05 -5.77
N SER A 27 -6.87 -2.37 -5.62
CA SER A 27 -8.02 -3.29 -5.52
C SER A 27 -8.79 -3.23 -4.20
N ARG A 28 -8.29 -2.48 -3.20
CA ARG A 28 -8.86 -2.43 -1.85
C ARG A 28 -9.32 -1.04 -1.43
N VAL A 29 -8.57 -0.01 -1.82
CA VAL A 29 -8.89 1.38 -1.49
C VAL A 29 -10.23 1.77 -2.13
N GLN A 30 -11.11 2.36 -1.34
CA GLN A 30 -12.41 2.86 -1.76
C GLN A 30 -12.46 4.39 -1.67
N ALA A 31 -13.46 4.99 -2.33
CA ALA A 31 -13.72 6.41 -2.21
C ALA A 31 -14.00 6.79 -0.74
N GLY A 32 -13.26 7.77 -0.22
CA GLY A 32 -13.36 8.24 1.16
C GLY A 32 -12.33 7.62 2.12
N ASP A 33 -11.57 6.61 1.69
CA ASP A 33 -10.50 6.03 2.51
C ASP A 33 -9.33 7.02 2.70
N VAL A 34 -8.68 6.92 3.86
CA VAL A 34 -7.41 7.59 4.14
C VAL A 34 -6.30 6.54 4.17
N VAL A 35 -5.33 6.70 3.27
CA VAL A 35 -4.23 5.75 3.10
C VAL A 35 -2.91 6.38 3.56
N LEU A 36 -2.27 5.79 4.57
CA LEU A 36 -0.91 6.14 4.97
C LEU A 36 0.11 5.31 4.19
N ILE A 37 1.02 5.98 3.47
CA ILE A 37 2.15 5.34 2.81
C ILE A 37 3.43 5.68 3.55
N LYS A 38 4.22 4.66 3.88
CA LYS A 38 5.49 4.82 4.59
C LYS A 38 6.55 3.86 4.09
N GLY A 39 7.73 4.38 3.83
CA GLY A 39 8.93 3.62 3.47
C GLY A 39 10.14 4.53 3.42
N SER A 40 11.33 3.92 3.38
CA SER A 40 12.59 4.65 3.16
C SER A 40 12.71 5.08 1.69
N ARG A 41 13.48 6.13 1.42
CA ARG A 41 13.66 6.68 0.04
C ARG A 41 14.01 5.61 -1.01
N GLY A 42 14.92 4.70 -0.69
CA GLY A 42 15.35 3.64 -1.61
C GLY A 42 14.29 2.59 -1.96
N ILE A 43 13.16 2.55 -1.24
CA ILE A 43 12.05 1.62 -1.51
C ILE A 43 11.15 2.12 -2.65
N GLY A 44 11.19 3.42 -2.97
CA GLY A 44 10.40 3.97 -4.08
C GLY A 44 8.90 4.04 -3.82
N VAL A 45 8.47 4.20 -2.57
CA VAL A 45 7.04 4.26 -2.18
C VAL A 45 6.26 5.41 -2.84
N ASP A 46 6.94 6.44 -3.34
CA ASP A 46 6.32 7.53 -4.10
C ASP A 46 5.60 7.02 -5.38
N ARG A 47 6.08 5.92 -5.97
CA ARG A 47 5.43 5.29 -7.12
C ARG A 47 4.05 4.73 -6.77
N VAL A 48 3.89 4.22 -5.55
CA VAL A 48 2.60 3.71 -5.03
C VAL A 48 1.61 4.87 -4.90
N VAL A 49 2.07 6.00 -4.35
CA VAL A 49 1.24 7.23 -4.24
C VAL A 49 0.79 7.70 -5.62
N ALA A 50 1.71 7.76 -6.59
CA ALA A 50 1.41 8.22 -7.94
C ALA A 50 0.38 7.31 -8.63
N HIS A 51 0.52 5.98 -8.50
CA HIS A 51 -0.40 5.01 -9.08
C HIS A 51 -1.81 5.13 -8.48
N LEU A 52 -1.94 5.17 -7.15
CA LEU A 52 -3.25 5.28 -6.49
C LEU A 52 -3.98 6.58 -6.84
N LYS A 53 -3.23 7.69 -7.01
CA LYS A 53 -3.82 8.96 -7.46
C LYS A 53 -4.30 8.92 -8.91
N ALA A 54 -3.64 8.14 -9.77
CA ALA A 54 -4.05 7.99 -11.16
C ALA A 54 -5.33 7.15 -11.31
N GLU A 55 -5.51 6.12 -10.47
CA GLU A 55 -6.73 5.29 -10.44
C GLU A 55 -7.93 5.99 -9.80
N ALA A 56 -7.68 6.99 -8.94
CA ALA A 56 -8.73 7.76 -8.26
C ALA A 56 -9.26 8.96 -9.06
N ALA A 57 -8.70 9.23 -10.25
CA ALA A 57 -9.09 10.32 -11.14
C ALA A 57 -10.18 9.88 -12.13
#